data_AF-A0AAW2AXW0-F1
#
_entry.id   AF-A0AAW2AXW0-F1
#
_cell.length_a   1.000
_cell.length_b   1.000
_cell.length_c   1.000
_cell.angle_alpha   90.00
_cell.angle_beta   90.00
_cell.angle_gamma   90.00
#
_symmetry.space_group_name_H-M   'P 1'
#
loop_
_entity.id
_entity.type
_entity.pdbx_description
1 polymer ?
#
loop_
_entity_poly.entity_id
_entity_poly.type
_entity_poly.pdbx_seq_one_letter_code
_entity_poly.pdbx_strand_id
1 'polypeptide(L)'
;MDEPDASRQQQQQRNGPAADARMHGVFTDAETGRLTYALSLSDSCLTVQRINSPSSPPASSEHLDLRDCLGSRAHRGEREDQSAYLCAYFYPYRRRWMASGPVRQRDERRFRLELNSDDNNDDEEDANLREAERWARAIRNNTARRPGNTHGVLFSEVRRPCGVMVLVNPQSGRGQAMALYNGHVQRMLTEADIPHKLVITEHPNHARDLVRNTDLTQWDALVILSGDGLLFEVVNGLMDRQDWEKAIQTPLGILPGGSGNALAASVHHYTR
;
A
#
# COMPACT_ATOMS: atom_id res chain seq x y z
N MET A 1 -2.70 -33.08 48.14
CA MET A 1 -4.06 -32.58 47.92
C MET A 1 -4.05 -31.19 48.52
N ASP A 2 -3.92 -30.10 47.77
CA ASP A 2 -4.41 -29.85 46.41
C ASP A 2 -3.41 -29.01 45.60
N GLU A 3 -3.25 -29.38 44.31
CA GLU A 3 -2.54 -28.57 43.32
C GLU A 3 -3.31 -27.26 43.06
N PRO A 4 -2.63 -26.10 42.96
CA PRO A 4 -3.27 -24.88 42.53
C PRO A 4 -3.61 -24.97 41.03
N ASP A 5 -4.90 -24.84 40.76
CA ASP A 5 -5.58 -24.89 39.45
C ASP A 5 -4.90 -24.01 38.36
N ALA A 6 -4.08 -24.66 37.52
CA ALA A 6 -3.37 -24.06 36.37
C ALA A 6 -4.31 -23.47 35.31
N SER A 7 -5.62 -23.74 35.41
CA SER A 7 -6.66 -23.23 34.51
C SER A 7 -6.92 -21.74 34.69
N ARG A 8 -6.71 -21.19 35.89
CA ARG A 8 -6.96 -19.76 36.18
C ARG A 8 -5.86 -18.83 35.66
N GLN A 9 -4.61 -19.30 35.58
CA GLN A 9 -3.51 -18.48 35.05
C GLN A 9 -3.48 -18.44 33.51
N GLN A 10 -4.02 -19.44 32.82
CA GLN A 10 -4.14 -19.40 31.35
C GLN A 10 -5.29 -18.51 30.86
N GLN A 11 -6.26 -18.17 31.71
CA GLN A 11 -7.40 -17.35 31.31
C GLN A 11 -7.14 -15.83 31.42
N GLN A 12 -6.12 -15.41 32.19
CA GLN A 12 -5.74 -14.00 32.34
C GLN A 12 -4.74 -13.47 31.28
N GLN A 13 -4.18 -14.34 30.43
CA GLN A 13 -3.28 -13.92 29.34
C GLN A 13 -3.97 -13.64 28.00
N ARG A 14 -5.30 -13.77 27.90
CA ARG A 14 -6.02 -13.69 26.61
C ARG A 14 -6.59 -12.33 26.22
N ASN A 15 -6.56 -11.32 27.10
CA ASN A 15 -7.21 -10.02 26.88
C ASN A 15 -6.30 -8.80 27.15
N GLY A 16 -4.98 -8.97 27.12
CA GLY A 16 -4.04 -7.84 27.19
C GLY A 16 -3.67 -7.33 25.78
N PRO A 17 -3.28 -6.05 25.63
CA PRO A 17 -2.63 -5.58 24.41
C PRO A 17 -1.48 -6.53 24.03
N ALA A 18 -1.32 -6.83 22.73
CA ALA A 18 -0.19 -7.64 22.26
C ALA A 18 1.10 -7.07 22.86
N ALA A 19 1.91 -7.88 23.56
CA ALA A 19 3.01 -7.43 24.42
C ALA A 19 4.07 -6.53 23.73
N ASP A 20 4.07 -6.48 22.39
CA ASP A 20 4.97 -5.69 21.55
C ASP A 20 4.28 -4.54 20.78
N ALA A 21 3.02 -4.24 21.08
CA ALA A 21 2.29 -3.18 20.40
C ALA A 21 2.71 -1.79 20.91
N ARG A 22 2.98 -0.89 19.96
CA ARG A 22 3.45 0.48 20.21
C ARG A 22 2.33 1.50 20.21
N MET A 23 1.18 1.16 19.63
CA MET A 23 -0.01 2.01 19.63
C MET A 23 -1.26 1.18 19.86
N HIS A 24 -2.17 1.73 20.65
CA HIS A 24 -3.48 1.17 20.97
C HIS A 24 -4.54 2.25 20.82
N GLY A 25 -5.69 1.88 20.30
CA GLY A 25 -6.78 2.82 20.08
C GLY A 25 -8.10 2.08 19.89
N VAL A 26 -9.19 2.78 20.17
CA VAL A 26 -10.54 2.27 19.99
C VAL A 26 -11.17 3.00 18.83
N PHE A 27 -11.73 2.24 17.89
CA PHE A 27 -12.32 2.74 16.66
C PHE A 27 -13.68 2.08 16.45
N THR A 28 -14.48 2.64 15.55
CA THR A 28 -15.74 2.02 15.10
C THR A 28 -15.65 1.59 13.64
N ASP A 29 -16.56 0.70 13.21
CA ASP A 29 -16.67 0.36 11.79
C ASP A 29 -17.07 1.60 10.98
N ALA A 30 -16.47 1.75 9.80
CA ALA A 30 -16.72 2.90 8.95
C ALA A 30 -18.10 2.90 8.25
N GLU A 31 -18.84 1.77 8.26
CA GLU A 31 -20.09 1.64 7.51
C GLU A 31 -21.32 2.05 8.34
N THR A 32 -21.34 1.67 9.61
CA THR A 32 -22.47 1.80 10.53
C THR A 32 -22.11 2.50 11.83
N GLY A 33 -20.83 2.54 12.22
CA GLY A 33 -20.36 3.09 13.48
C GLY A 33 -20.80 2.28 14.72
N ARG A 34 -21.45 1.12 14.54
CA ARG A 34 -22.06 0.34 15.63
C ARG A 34 -21.11 -0.67 16.24
N LEU A 35 -20.14 -1.14 15.47
CA LEU A 35 -19.16 -2.13 15.89
C LEU A 35 -17.91 -1.42 16.35
N THR A 36 -17.52 -1.66 17.60
CA THR A 36 -16.30 -1.12 18.17
C THR A 36 -15.16 -2.12 17.99
N TYR A 37 -13.98 -1.62 17.62
CA TYR A 37 -12.75 -2.38 17.48
C TYR A 37 -11.66 -1.78 18.37
N ALA A 38 -10.94 -2.64 19.09
CA ALA A 38 -9.64 -2.31 19.64
C ALA A 38 -8.59 -2.58 18.57
N LEU A 39 -7.87 -1.54 18.16
CA LEU A 39 -6.72 -1.64 17.27
C LEU A 39 -5.44 -1.65 18.08
N SER A 40 -4.50 -2.52 17.69
CA SER A 40 -3.16 -2.57 18.25
C SER A 40 -2.13 -2.66 17.12
N LEU A 41 -1.18 -1.74 17.06
CA LEU A 41 -0.14 -1.68 16.04
C LEU A 41 1.22 -2.04 16.65
N SER A 42 1.84 -3.10 16.15
CA SER A 42 3.25 -3.44 16.40
C SER A 42 4.12 -3.04 15.20
N ASP A 43 5.41 -3.38 15.25
CA ASP A 43 6.36 -3.11 14.16
C ASP A 43 6.05 -3.87 12.86
N SER A 44 5.29 -4.96 12.95
CA SER A 44 5.06 -5.86 11.83
C SER A 44 3.60 -6.25 11.63
N CYS A 45 2.69 -5.88 12.55
CA CYS A 45 1.30 -6.30 12.50
C CYS A 45 0.34 -5.20 12.97
N LEU A 46 -0.79 -5.06 12.26
CA LEU A 46 -1.98 -4.38 12.75
C LEU A 46 -2.97 -5.44 13.22
N THR A 47 -3.24 -5.49 14.51
CA THR A 47 -4.25 -6.37 15.11
C THR A 47 -5.57 -5.61 15.27
N VAL A 48 -6.64 -6.24 14.82
CA VAL A 48 -8.02 -5.71 14.85
C VAL A 48 -8.85 -6.66 15.70
N GLN A 49 -9.25 -6.24 16.90
CA GLN A 49 -10.06 -7.04 17.80
C GLN A 49 -11.45 -6.43 17.96
N ARG A 50 -12.49 -7.17 17.61
CA ARG A 50 -13.87 -6.72 17.83
C ARG A 50 -14.18 -6.67 19.33
N ILE A 51 -14.62 -5.52 19.84
CA ILE A 51 -15.10 -5.41 21.21
C ILE A 51 -16.57 -5.84 21.21
N ASN A 52 -16.86 -6.91 21.94
CA ASN A 52 -18.18 -7.50 21.99
C ASN A 52 -18.98 -6.97 23.18
N SER A 53 -20.30 -6.82 23.01
CA SER A 53 -21.23 -6.76 24.14
C SER A 53 -21.12 -8.05 24.96
N PRO A 54 -21.31 -8.01 26.28
CA PRO A 54 -21.03 -9.12 27.21
C PRO A 54 -21.75 -10.46 26.91
N SER A 55 -22.72 -10.48 26.00
CA SER A 55 -23.50 -11.66 25.58
C SER A 55 -23.04 -12.33 24.28
N SER A 56 -21.95 -11.87 23.64
CA SER A 56 -21.50 -12.40 22.34
C SER A 56 -20.35 -13.43 22.48
N PRO A 57 -20.16 -14.34 21.50
CA PRO A 57 -19.03 -15.28 21.45
C PRO A 57 -17.67 -14.56 21.57
N PRO A 58 -16.54 -15.27 21.82
CA PRO A 58 -15.23 -14.61 21.97
C PRO A 58 -14.93 -13.68 20.79
N ALA A 59 -14.42 -12.49 21.10
CA ALA A 59 -14.02 -11.47 20.14
C ALA A 59 -13.19 -12.06 18.99
N SER A 60 -13.66 -11.94 17.76
CA SER A 60 -12.85 -12.27 16.59
C SER A 60 -11.67 -11.29 16.52
N SER A 61 -10.45 -11.81 16.64
CA SER A 61 -9.20 -11.07 16.46
C SER A 61 -8.62 -11.38 15.09
N GLU A 62 -8.35 -10.35 14.31
CA GLU A 62 -7.72 -10.45 13.01
C GLU A 62 -6.31 -9.85 13.08
N HIS A 63 -5.32 -10.57 12.56
CA HIS A 63 -3.93 -10.13 12.53
C HIS A 63 -3.52 -9.84 11.08
N LEU A 64 -3.27 -8.57 10.78
CA LEU A 64 -2.91 -8.10 9.45
C LEU A 64 -1.41 -7.85 9.40
N ASP A 65 -0.71 -8.59 8.55
CA ASP A 65 0.74 -8.45 8.39
C ASP A 65 1.08 -7.20 7.58
N LEU A 66 1.93 -6.33 8.13
CA LEU A 66 2.30 -5.08 7.49
C LEU A 66 3.15 -5.26 6.22
N ARG A 67 3.74 -6.43 5.93
CA ARG A 67 4.33 -6.65 4.57
C ARG A 67 3.29 -6.82 3.48
N ASP A 68 2.04 -7.08 3.84
CA ASP A 68 0.94 -7.06 2.88
C ASP A 68 0.28 -5.68 2.81
N CYS A 69 0.68 -4.72 3.65
CA CYS A 69 0.15 -3.37 3.64
C CYS A 69 0.89 -2.51 2.60
N LEU A 70 0.17 -2.06 1.58
CA LEU A 70 0.68 -1.18 0.53
C LEU A 70 0.82 0.27 1.02
N GLY A 71 -0.14 0.71 1.84
CA GLY A 71 -0.16 2.06 2.37
C GLY A 71 -1.38 2.29 3.26
N SER A 72 -1.46 3.51 3.81
CA SER A 72 -2.54 3.94 4.69
C SER A 72 -2.74 5.44 4.54
N ARG A 73 -3.97 5.91 4.79
CA ARG A 73 -4.34 7.32 4.76
C ARG A 73 -5.33 7.65 5.88
N ALA A 74 -5.40 8.92 6.22
CA ALA A 74 -6.45 9.46 7.04
C ALA A 74 -7.18 10.57 6.28
N HIS A 75 -8.49 10.71 6.48
CA HIS A 75 -9.28 11.78 5.88
C HIS A 75 -10.56 12.03 6.69
N ARG A 76 -11.19 13.17 6.44
CA ARG A 76 -12.54 13.45 6.95
C ARG A 76 -13.61 12.72 6.13
N GLY A 77 -14.75 12.47 6.74
CA GLY A 77 -15.93 12.01 6.02
C GLY A 77 -16.35 12.99 4.92
N GLU A 78 -17.17 12.50 4.00
CA GLU A 78 -17.67 13.31 2.89
C GLU A 78 -18.96 14.02 3.30
N ARG A 79 -19.17 15.23 2.75
CA ARG A 79 -20.39 16.05 2.92
C ARG A 79 -20.66 16.44 4.38
N GLU A 80 -21.65 15.81 5.00
CA GLU A 80 -22.16 16.11 6.35
C GLU A 80 -21.47 15.25 7.42
N ASP A 81 -20.64 14.29 7.01
CA ASP A 81 -19.92 13.42 7.92
C ASP A 81 -18.61 14.07 8.38
N GLN A 82 -18.63 14.67 9.56
CA GLN A 82 -17.46 15.31 10.18
C GLN A 82 -16.47 14.31 10.83
N SER A 83 -16.76 13.01 10.76
CA SER A 83 -15.92 11.99 11.39
C SER A 83 -14.55 11.87 10.75
N ALA A 84 -13.56 11.48 11.53
CA ALA A 84 -12.25 11.12 11.00
C ALA A 84 -12.19 9.64 10.65
N TYR A 85 -11.53 9.32 9.54
CA TYR A 85 -11.35 7.95 9.05
C TYR A 85 -9.88 7.60 8.95
N LEU A 86 -9.54 6.39 9.39
CA LEU A 86 -8.29 5.70 9.12
C LEU A 86 -8.54 4.60 8.09
N CYS A 87 -7.84 4.65 6.97
CA CYS A 87 -7.83 3.59 5.95
C CYS A 87 -6.44 2.95 5.85
N ALA A 88 -6.40 1.62 5.79
CA ALA A 88 -5.19 0.86 5.49
C ALA A 88 -5.46 -0.15 4.37
N TYR A 89 -4.58 -0.18 3.38
CA TYR A 89 -4.74 -0.94 2.13
C TYR A 89 -3.82 -2.16 2.15
N PHE A 90 -4.42 -3.34 2.29
CA PHE A 90 -3.70 -4.60 2.30
C PHE A 90 -3.91 -5.37 1.00
N TYR A 91 -2.89 -6.13 0.62
CA TYR A 91 -2.89 -7.03 -0.53
C TYR A 91 -2.41 -8.42 -0.12
N PRO A 92 -3.10 -9.14 0.80
CA PRO A 92 -2.67 -10.46 1.22
C PRO A 92 -2.83 -11.49 0.09
N TYR A 93 -2.01 -12.54 0.13
CA TYR A 93 -2.22 -13.70 -0.73
C TYR A 93 -3.46 -14.49 -0.28
N ARG A 94 -4.41 -14.65 -1.19
CA ARG A 94 -5.62 -15.47 -0.96
C ARG A 94 -5.73 -16.55 -2.04
N ARG A 95 -6.18 -17.75 -1.66
CA ARG A 95 -6.50 -18.82 -2.62
C ARG A 95 -7.88 -18.56 -3.22
N ARG A 96 -8.01 -18.70 -4.54
CA ARG A 96 -9.30 -18.75 -5.22
C ARG A 96 -9.57 -20.17 -5.68
N TRP A 97 -10.83 -20.58 -5.57
CA TRP A 97 -11.28 -21.94 -5.89
C TRP A 97 -11.01 -22.38 -7.34
N MET A 98 -10.76 -21.45 -8.28
CA MET A 98 -10.38 -21.74 -9.68
C MET A 98 -8.99 -21.22 -10.10
N ALA A 99 -8.18 -20.67 -9.19
CA ALA A 99 -6.86 -20.14 -9.57
C ALA A 99 -5.77 -21.21 -9.42
N SER A 100 -4.79 -21.21 -10.34
CA SER A 100 -3.65 -22.13 -10.30
C SER A 100 -2.71 -21.88 -9.11
N GLY A 101 -2.88 -20.78 -8.38
CA GLY A 101 -2.07 -20.43 -7.23
C GLY A 101 -2.67 -19.29 -6.41
N PRO A 102 -2.04 -18.93 -5.28
CA PRO A 102 -2.45 -17.79 -4.48
C PRO A 102 -2.26 -16.49 -5.27
N VAL A 103 -3.23 -15.58 -5.16
CA VAL A 103 -3.20 -14.26 -5.82
C VAL A 103 -3.35 -13.18 -4.74
N ARG A 104 -2.61 -12.08 -4.90
CA ARG A 104 -2.76 -10.86 -4.09
C ARG A 104 -4.19 -10.32 -4.29
N GLN A 105 -4.94 -10.14 -3.21
CA GLN A 105 -6.28 -9.54 -3.28
C GLN A 105 -6.34 -8.30 -2.43
N ARG A 106 -6.91 -7.23 -2.97
CA ARG A 106 -7.14 -5.99 -2.25
C ARG A 106 -8.08 -6.24 -1.07
N ASP A 107 -7.68 -5.76 0.10
CA ASP A 107 -8.41 -5.77 1.35
C ASP A 107 -8.25 -4.41 2.01
N GLU A 108 -9.31 -3.60 1.96
CA GLU A 108 -9.31 -2.25 2.52
C GLU A 108 -9.92 -2.28 3.92
N ARG A 109 -9.14 -1.85 4.90
CA ARG A 109 -9.59 -1.72 6.29
C ARG A 109 -9.88 -0.26 6.58
N ARG A 110 -11.14 0.03 6.88
CA ARG A 110 -11.63 1.37 7.20
C ARG A 110 -12.15 1.41 8.62
N PHE A 111 -11.65 2.36 9.39
CA PHE A 111 -12.00 2.56 10.78
C PHE A 111 -12.41 4.02 10.96
N ARG A 112 -13.54 4.25 11.63
CA ARG A 112 -14.00 5.56 12.04
C ARG A 112 -13.45 5.86 13.43
N LEU A 113 -12.99 7.08 13.64
CA LEU A 113 -12.52 7.58 14.92
C LEU A 113 -13.43 8.71 15.40
N GLU A 114 -13.99 8.52 16.59
CA GLU A 114 -14.86 9.46 17.28
C GLU A 114 -14.52 9.32 18.77
N LEU A 115 -13.67 10.21 19.27
CA LEU A 115 -13.41 10.31 20.71
C LEU A 115 -14.72 10.79 21.39
N ASN A 116 -15.05 10.20 22.54
CA ASN A 116 -16.34 10.38 23.22
C ASN A 116 -16.75 11.86 23.32
N SER A 117 -17.87 12.19 22.69
CA SER A 117 -18.44 13.53 22.60
C SER A 117 -19.41 13.82 23.74
N ASP A 118 -19.10 14.83 24.53
CA ASP A 118 -20.14 15.56 25.28
C ASP A 118 -20.35 16.99 24.75
N ASP A 119 -19.50 17.50 23.85
CA ASP A 119 -19.68 18.82 23.21
C ASP A 119 -19.13 18.86 21.77
N ASN A 120 -19.92 19.36 20.81
CA ASN A 120 -19.51 19.59 19.42
C ASN A 120 -18.51 20.75 19.36
N ASN A 121 -17.22 20.47 19.49
CA ASN A 121 -16.16 21.47 19.49
C ASN A 121 -15.20 21.23 18.31
N ASP A 122 -14.99 22.25 17.46
CA ASP A 122 -14.11 22.17 16.28
C ASP A 122 -12.69 21.66 16.63
N ASP A 123 -12.21 22.00 17.84
CA ASP A 123 -10.91 21.57 18.37
C ASP A 123 -10.77 20.04 18.50
N GLU A 124 -11.88 19.33 18.76
CA GLU A 124 -11.94 17.88 18.95
C GLU A 124 -12.09 17.14 17.61
N GLU A 125 -12.83 17.69 16.65
CA GLU A 125 -12.85 17.16 15.27
C GLU A 125 -11.44 17.14 14.66
N ASP A 126 -10.68 18.21 14.89
CA ASP A 126 -9.27 18.25 14.51
C ASP A 126 -8.43 17.25 15.31
N ALA A 127 -8.78 16.95 16.56
CA ALA A 127 -8.08 15.95 17.37
C ALA A 127 -8.28 14.54 16.81
N ASN A 128 -9.51 14.20 16.41
CA ASN A 128 -9.83 12.93 15.76
C ASN A 128 -9.04 12.77 14.45
N LEU A 129 -9.01 13.79 13.60
CA LEU A 129 -8.23 13.74 12.36
C LEU A 129 -6.73 13.60 12.64
N ARG A 130 -6.18 14.37 13.58
CA ARG A 130 -4.77 14.29 13.98
C ARG A 130 -4.39 12.90 14.49
N GLU A 131 -5.25 12.26 15.26
CA GLU A 131 -5.00 10.89 15.75
C GLU A 131 -5.10 9.89 14.59
N ALA A 132 -6.10 9.98 13.71
CA ALA A 132 -6.18 9.13 12.52
C ALA A 132 -4.92 9.29 11.63
N GLU A 133 -4.42 10.52 11.44
CA GLU A 133 -3.17 10.80 10.71
C GLU A 133 -1.95 10.20 11.41
N ARG A 134 -1.89 10.26 12.74
CA ARG A 134 -0.83 9.64 13.54
C ARG A 134 -0.80 8.13 13.32
N TRP A 135 -1.95 7.47 13.33
CA TRP A 135 -2.06 6.04 12.99
C TRP A 135 -1.64 5.74 11.56
N ALA A 136 -2.15 6.50 10.59
CA ALA A 136 -1.78 6.31 9.19
C ALA A 136 -0.26 6.44 9.00
N ARG A 137 0.37 7.46 9.59
CA ARG A 137 1.82 7.66 9.54
C ARG A 137 2.59 6.53 10.20
N ALA A 138 2.15 6.05 11.36
CA ALA A 138 2.79 4.95 12.06
C ALA A 138 2.76 3.65 11.24
N ILE A 139 1.61 3.35 10.61
CA ILE A 139 1.48 2.21 9.69
C ILE A 139 2.49 2.35 8.54
N ARG A 140 2.52 3.50 7.83
CA ARG A 140 3.47 3.73 6.72
C ARG A 140 4.93 3.60 7.13
N ASN A 141 5.30 4.08 8.32
CA ASN A 141 6.67 3.98 8.82
C ASN A 141 7.07 2.52 9.11
N ASN A 142 6.12 1.69 9.58
CA ASN A 142 6.38 0.28 9.86
C ASN A 142 6.39 -0.58 8.57
N THR A 143 5.67 -0.18 7.52
CA THR A 143 5.76 -0.83 6.19
C THR A 143 7.08 -0.52 5.48
N ALA A 144 7.59 0.71 5.59
CA ALA A 144 8.83 1.14 4.94
C ALA A 144 10.10 0.50 5.53
N ARG A 145 10.09 0.09 6.80
CA ARG A 145 11.22 -0.59 7.45
C ARG A 145 11.37 -2.01 6.93
N ARG A 146 12.02 -2.24 5.77
CA ARG A 146 12.58 -3.56 5.41
C ARG A 146 13.69 -3.48 4.35
N PRO A 147 14.88 -3.96 4.71
CA PRO A 147 15.69 -4.82 3.85
C PRO A 147 15.66 -6.24 4.40
N GLY A 148 14.90 -7.12 3.75
CA GLY A 148 15.18 -8.56 3.83
C GLY A 148 16.29 -8.85 2.82
N ASN A 149 17.44 -9.33 3.27
CA ASN A 149 18.53 -9.73 2.39
C ASN A 149 18.08 -10.99 1.61
N THR A 150 17.68 -10.83 0.35
CA THR A 150 17.34 -11.94 -0.54
C THR A 150 18.34 -12.00 -1.70
N HIS A 151 19.08 -13.10 -1.76
CA HIS A 151 19.78 -13.60 -2.95
C HIS A 151 20.77 -12.65 -3.64
N GLY A 152 21.51 -11.82 -2.90
CA GLY A 152 22.60 -11.02 -3.47
C GLY A 152 22.14 -9.88 -4.40
N VAL A 153 20.83 -9.59 -4.43
CA VAL A 153 20.29 -8.41 -5.09
C VAL A 153 20.45 -7.22 -4.14
N LEU A 154 21.13 -6.16 -4.59
CA LEU A 154 21.21 -4.91 -3.85
C LEU A 154 19.85 -4.21 -3.94
N PHE A 155 19.08 -4.24 -2.86
CA PHE A 155 17.89 -3.42 -2.72
C PHE A 155 18.33 -2.00 -2.38
N SER A 156 18.07 -1.06 -3.29
CA SER A 156 18.11 0.37 -2.98
C SER A 156 16.69 0.86 -2.81
N GLU A 157 16.43 1.58 -1.73
CA GLU A 157 15.14 2.23 -1.54
C GLU A 157 15.04 3.42 -2.50
N VAL A 158 13.96 3.45 -3.28
CA VAL A 158 13.58 4.67 -3.99
C VAL A 158 13.22 5.71 -2.93
N ARG A 159 13.72 6.94 -3.10
CA ARG A 159 13.50 8.03 -2.15
C ARG A 159 12.00 8.22 -1.90
N ARG A 160 11.62 8.45 -0.65
CA ARG A 160 10.24 8.81 -0.27
C ARG A 160 10.21 10.27 0.20
N PRO A 161 9.22 11.09 -0.22
CA PRO A 161 8.15 10.77 -1.19
C PRO A 161 8.73 10.47 -2.59
N CYS A 162 8.10 9.55 -3.31
CA CYS A 162 8.54 9.07 -4.62
C CYS A 162 7.58 9.59 -5.69
N GLY A 163 8.03 10.53 -6.53
CA GLY A 163 7.29 10.99 -7.71
C GLY A 163 7.66 10.18 -8.94
N VAL A 164 6.68 9.59 -9.64
CA VAL A 164 6.97 8.73 -10.81
C VAL A 164 6.29 9.20 -12.10
N MET A 165 7.00 9.07 -13.22
CA MET A 165 6.41 9.23 -14.56
C MET A 165 6.03 7.85 -15.10
N VAL A 166 4.74 7.63 -15.36
CA VAL A 166 4.20 6.37 -15.88
C VAL A 166 4.00 6.49 -17.39
N LEU A 167 4.81 5.80 -18.18
CA LEU A 167 4.68 5.72 -19.63
C LEU A 167 3.84 4.51 -20.02
N VAL A 168 2.78 4.74 -20.80
CA VAL A 168 1.85 3.71 -21.26
C VAL A 168 1.74 3.76 -22.77
N ASN A 169 1.91 2.61 -23.41
CA ASN A 169 1.45 2.43 -24.79
C ASN A 169 0.06 1.78 -24.77
N PRO A 170 -1.01 2.50 -25.17
CA PRO A 170 -2.38 1.98 -25.11
C PRO A 170 -2.59 0.76 -26.02
N GLN A 171 -1.81 0.62 -27.09
CA GLN A 171 -1.89 -0.48 -28.05
C GLN A 171 -1.12 -1.72 -27.61
N SER A 172 -0.40 -1.68 -26.48
CA SER A 172 0.38 -2.81 -26.02
C SER A 172 -0.47 -4.05 -25.68
N GLY A 173 0.08 -5.22 -26.01
CA GLY A 173 -0.55 -6.50 -25.77
C GLY A 173 -1.81 -6.67 -26.61
N ARG A 174 -2.97 -6.77 -25.94
CA ARG A 174 -4.29 -6.85 -26.58
C ARG A 174 -5.03 -5.51 -26.56
N GLY A 175 -4.29 -4.39 -26.50
CA GLY A 175 -4.87 -3.05 -26.33
C GLY A 175 -5.43 -2.79 -24.92
N GLN A 176 -4.95 -3.53 -23.91
CA GLN A 176 -5.50 -3.51 -22.56
C GLN A 176 -4.66 -2.70 -21.56
N ALA A 177 -3.52 -2.14 -21.98
CA ALA A 177 -2.61 -1.43 -21.08
C ALA A 177 -3.28 -0.26 -20.35
N MET A 178 -4.10 0.55 -21.05
CA MET A 178 -4.86 1.63 -20.41
C MET A 178 -5.92 1.13 -19.43
N ALA A 179 -6.58 0.01 -19.73
CA ALA A 179 -7.53 -0.62 -18.81
C ALA A 179 -6.83 -1.16 -17.55
N LEU A 180 -5.61 -1.70 -17.69
CA LEU A 180 -4.77 -2.12 -16.57
C LEU A 180 -4.35 -0.93 -15.71
N TYR A 181 -3.97 0.19 -16.35
CA TYR A 181 -3.62 1.41 -15.65
C TYR A 181 -4.79 1.93 -14.80
N ASN A 182 -5.94 2.19 -15.44
CA ASN A 182 -7.13 2.72 -14.78
C ASN A 182 -7.71 1.76 -13.73
N GLY A 183 -7.67 0.45 -14.00
CA GLY A 183 -8.29 -0.57 -13.15
C GLY A 183 -7.47 -0.90 -11.90
N HIS A 184 -6.14 -0.93 -12.02
CA HIS A 184 -5.26 -1.46 -10.98
C HIS A 184 -4.13 -0.50 -10.61
N VAL A 185 -3.31 -0.08 -11.59
CA VAL A 185 -2.05 0.63 -11.31
C VAL A 185 -2.28 1.99 -10.68
N GLN A 186 -3.17 2.81 -11.26
CA GLN A 186 -3.46 4.15 -10.75
C GLN A 186 -3.94 4.10 -9.29
N ARG A 187 -4.79 3.12 -8.97
CA ARG A 187 -5.30 2.91 -7.61
C ARG A 187 -4.18 2.52 -6.65
N MET A 188 -3.35 1.54 -7.03
CA MET A 188 -2.24 1.10 -6.18
C MET A 188 -1.24 2.22 -5.92
N LEU A 189 -0.91 3.05 -6.92
CA LEU A 189 -0.06 4.22 -6.73
C LEU A 189 -0.69 5.23 -5.76
N THR A 190 -1.99 5.46 -5.87
CA THR A 190 -2.74 6.35 -4.97
C THR A 190 -2.75 5.82 -3.53
N GLU A 191 -3.02 4.53 -3.34
CA GLU A 191 -3.05 3.87 -2.03
C GLU A 191 -1.67 3.80 -1.37
N ALA A 192 -0.61 3.74 -2.18
CA ALA A 192 0.77 3.80 -1.73
C ALA A 192 1.28 5.22 -1.46
N ASP A 193 0.45 6.26 -1.69
CA ASP A 193 0.81 7.67 -1.60
C ASP A 193 2.01 8.03 -2.51
N ILE A 194 1.95 7.57 -3.76
CA ILE A 194 2.96 7.79 -4.80
C ILE A 194 2.39 8.78 -5.83
N PRO A 195 2.79 10.06 -5.78
CA PRO A 195 2.48 11.03 -6.82
C PRO A 195 2.97 10.54 -8.17
N HIS A 196 2.13 10.65 -9.20
CA HIS A 196 2.50 10.17 -10.51
C HIS A 196 1.89 10.97 -11.64
N LYS A 197 2.60 11.01 -12.77
CA LYS A 197 2.12 11.58 -14.03
C LYS A 197 1.99 10.48 -15.07
N LEU A 198 0.80 10.35 -15.63
CA LEU A 198 0.57 9.47 -16.77
C LEU A 198 1.02 10.16 -18.07
N VAL A 199 1.78 9.43 -18.88
CA VAL A 199 2.17 9.78 -20.25
C VAL A 199 1.70 8.67 -21.18
N ILE A 200 0.81 9.02 -22.10
CA ILE A 200 0.28 8.09 -23.11
C ILE A 200 1.11 8.30 -24.38
N THR A 201 1.76 7.24 -24.86
CA THR A 201 2.55 7.29 -26.09
C THR A 201 1.67 7.07 -27.31
N GLU A 202 1.95 7.82 -28.37
CA GLU A 202 1.06 7.92 -29.54
C GLU A 202 1.61 7.26 -30.80
N HIS A 203 2.93 7.17 -30.95
CA HIS A 203 3.60 6.63 -32.15
C HIS A 203 4.95 5.99 -31.79
N PRO A 204 5.56 5.20 -32.70
CA PRO A 204 6.90 4.66 -32.50
C PRO A 204 7.93 5.76 -32.23
N ASN A 205 8.87 5.49 -31.33
CA ASN A 205 9.90 6.42 -30.82
C ASN A 205 9.39 7.62 -30.00
N HIS A 206 8.08 7.76 -29.74
CA HIS A 206 7.58 8.86 -28.92
C HIS A 206 8.17 8.80 -27.51
N ALA A 207 8.28 7.62 -26.88
CA ALA A 207 8.87 7.53 -25.54
C ALA A 207 10.36 7.90 -25.54
N ARG A 208 11.08 7.51 -26.60
CA ARG A 208 12.49 7.86 -26.79
C ARG A 208 12.67 9.37 -26.82
N ASP A 209 11.92 10.05 -27.69
CA ASP A 209 12.00 11.51 -27.86
C ASP A 209 11.57 12.25 -26.59
N LEU A 210 10.52 11.77 -25.92
CA LEU A 210 10.03 12.36 -24.67
C LEU A 210 11.09 12.26 -23.56
N VAL A 211 11.63 11.06 -23.31
CA VAL A 211 12.61 10.83 -22.25
C VAL A 211 13.92 11.58 -22.52
N ARG A 212 14.34 11.66 -23.78
CA ARG A 212 15.52 12.43 -24.19
C ARG A 212 15.42 13.91 -23.82
N ASN A 213 14.21 14.49 -23.88
CA ASN A 213 13.98 15.93 -23.65
C ASN A 213 13.39 16.26 -22.27
N THR A 214 13.00 15.26 -21.48
CA THR A 214 12.36 15.47 -20.16
C THR A 214 13.39 15.91 -19.11
N ASP A 215 12.99 16.80 -18.21
CA ASP A 215 13.76 17.05 -16.99
C ASP A 215 13.59 15.88 -16.01
N LEU A 216 14.59 15.00 -15.95
CA LEU A 216 14.58 13.82 -15.09
C LEU A 216 14.71 14.17 -13.61
N THR A 217 15.13 15.40 -13.25
CA THR A 217 15.27 15.79 -11.84
C THR A 217 13.93 15.93 -11.10
N GLN A 218 12.82 15.96 -11.86
CA GLN A 218 11.46 16.01 -11.33
C GLN A 218 10.91 14.63 -10.93
N TRP A 219 11.62 13.54 -11.27
CA TRP A 219 11.12 12.18 -11.13
C TRP A 219 12.12 11.31 -10.35
N ASP A 220 11.61 10.56 -9.37
CA ASP A 220 12.39 9.56 -8.63
C ASP A 220 12.47 8.23 -9.39
N ALA A 221 11.53 7.97 -10.30
CA ALA A 221 11.55 6.80 -11.17
C ALA A 221 10.71 6.99 -12.45
N LEU A 222 11.05 6.22 -13.49
CA LEU A 222 10.23 6.04 -14.68
C LEU A 222 9.57 4.65 -14.64
N VAL A 223 8.26 4.59 -14.80
CA VAL A 223 7.49 3.35 -14.79
C VAL A 223 6.95 3.08 -16.19
N ILE A 224 7.33 1.95 -16.77
CA ILE A 224 6.93 1.53 -18.11
C ILE A 224 5.84 0.48 -17.99
N LEU A 225 4.61 0.81 -18.43
CA LEU A 225 3.49 -0.13 -18.51
C LEU A 225 3.22 -0.48 -19.98
N SER A 226 3.88 -1.55 -20.43
CA SER A 226 3.89 -2.00 -21.83
C SER A 226 4.56 -3.37 -21.94
N GLY A 227 5.02 -3.75 -23.14
CA GLY A 227 5.99 -4.82 -23.34
C GLY A 227 7.42 -4.30 -23.48
N ASP A 228 8.34 -5.20 -23.82
CA ASP A 228 9.80 -4.92 -23.87
C ASP A 228 10.17 -3.79 -24.86
N GLY A 229 9.37 -3.55 -25.91
CA GLY A 229 9.63 -2.52 -26.92
C GLY A 229 9.57 -1.08 -26.38
N LEU A 230 8.64 -0.78 -25.47
CA LEU A 230 8.57 0.59 -24.90
C LEU A 230 9.72 0.84 -23.93
N LEU A 231 10.14 -0.18 -23.20
CA LEU A 231 11.34 -0.10 -22.37
C LEU A 231 12.57 0.18 -23.23
N PHE A 232 12.70 -0.50 -24.38
CA PHE A 232 13.78 -0.25 -25.33
C PHE A 232 13.80 1.23 -25.78
N GLU A 233 12.65 1.82 -26.11
CA GLU A 233 12.58 3.25 -26.45
C GLU A 233 13.04 4.15 -25.30
N VAL A 234 12.57 3.89 -24.08
CA VAL A 234 12.95 4.66 -22.88
C VAL A 234 14.46 4.59 -22.63
N VAL A 235 15.05 3.40 -22.66
CA VAL A 235 16.50 3.22 -22.44
C VAL A 235 17.31 3.96 -23.50
N ASN A 236 16.96 3.83 -24.78
CA ASN A 236 17.65 4.59 -25.84
C ASN A 236 17.45 6.10 -25.66
N GLY A 237 16.27 6.54 -25.24
CA GLY A 237 16.00 7.95 -24.94
C GLY A 237 16.90 8.50 -23.84
N LEU A 238 17.17 7.73 -22.79
CA LEU A 238 18.13 8.09 -21.75
C LEU A 238 19.57 8.14 -22.28
N MET A 239 19.96 7.15 -23.10
CA MET A 239 21.31 7.04 -23.65
C MET A 239 21.63 8.11 -24.71
N ASP A 240 20.62 8.66 -25.39
CA ASP A 240 20.77 9.73 -26.39
C ASP A 240 20.94 11.14 -25.79
N ARG A 241 20.93 11.25 -24.46
CA ARG A 241 21.08 12.52 -23.75
C ARG A 241 22.55 12.91 -23.61
N GLN A 242 22.80 14.21 -23.48
CA GLN A 242 24.16 14.70 -23.19
C GLN A 242 24.63 14.26 -21.80
N ASP A 243 23.71 14.21 -20.83
CA ASP A 243 23.93 13.77 -19.45
C ASP A 243 23.63 12.27 -19.24
N TRP A 244 23.80 11.44 -20.27
CA TRP A 244 23.37 10.03 -20.26
C TRP A 244 23.92 9.22 -19.07
N GLU A 245 25.18 9.46 -18.65
CA GLU A 245 25.82 8.75 -17.53
C GLU A 245 25.04 8.94 -16.21
N LYS A 246 24.42 10.11 -16.04
CA LYS A 246 23.54 10.41 -14.91
C LYS A 246 22.12 9.95 -15.20
N ALA A 247 21.62 10.18 -16.42
CA ALA A 247 20.26 9.86 -16.81
C ALA A 247 19.96 8.35 -16.71
N ILE A 248 20.90 7.49 -17.11
CA ILE A 248 20.74 6.03 -17.09
C ILE A 248 20.68 5.45 -15.66
N GLN A 249 21.09 6.23 -14.65
CA GLN A 249 20.95 5.85 -13.23
C GLN A 249 19.54 6.09 -12.69
N THR A 250 18.64 6.71 -13.48
CA THR A 250 17.24 6.89 -13.10
C THR A 250 16.56 5.53 -12.92
N PRO A 251 15.96 5.23 -11.76
CA PRO A 251 15.28 3.96 -11.53
C PRO A 251 14.17 3.68 -12.55
N LEU A 252 14.15 2.46 -13.09
CA LEU A 252 13.14 2.00 -14.03
C LEU A 252 12.25 0.92 -13.39
N GLY A 253 10.93 1.16 -13.39
CA GLY A 253 9.92 0.19 -13.01
C GLY A 253 9.25 -0.41 -14.25
N ILE A 254 9.04 -1.73 -14.27
CA ILE A 254 8.42 -2.40 -15.41
C ILE A 254 7.13 -3.06 -14.95
N LEU A 255 6.01 -2.68 -15.57
CA LEU A 255 4.71 -3.26 -15.35
C LEU A 255 4.28 -4.00 -16.62
N PRO A 256 3.96 -5.30 -16.55
CA PRO A 256 3.62 -6.08 -17.73
C PRO A 256 2.27 -5.63 -18.29
N GLY A 257 2.28 -5.08 -19.49
CA GLY A 257 1.08 -4.69 -20.26
C GLY A 257 1.16 -5.07 -21.74
N GLY A 258 2.26 -5.68 -22.17
CA GLY A 258 2.53 -6.06 -23.56
C GLY A 258 2.25 -7.51 -23.89
N SER A 259 2.50 -7.87 -25.15
CA SER A 259 2.50 -9.26 -25.64
C SER A 259 3.80 -9.99 -25.29
N GLY A 260 4.94 -9.29 -25.33
CA GLY A 260 6.23 -9.73 -24.80
C GLY A 260 6.55 -8.99 -23.50
N ASN A 261 6.68 -9.72 -22.40
CA ASN A 261 7.03 -9.20 -21.06
C ASN A 261 8.21 -9.97 -20.49
N ALA A 262 9.20 -10.30 -21.33
CA ALA A 262 10.29 -11.20 -20.96
C ALA A 262 11.08 -10.63 -19.78
N LEU A 263 11.42 -9.34 -19.83
CA LEU A 263 12.20 -8.73 -18.76
C LEU A 263 11.39 -8.62 -17.46
N ALA A 264 10.11 -8.26 -17.54
CA ALA A 264 9.25 -8.22 -16.36
C ALA A 264 9.16 -9.61 -15.68
N ALA A 265 9.04 -10.67 -16.48
CA ALA A 265 9.03 -12.05 -15.97
C ALA A 265 10.37 -12.44 -15.35
N SER A 266 11.49 -12.09 -16.00
CA SER A 266 12.84 -12.35 -15.47
C SER A 266 13.09 -11.63 -14.15
N VAL A 267 12.80 -10.33 -14.07
CA VAL A 267 12.94 -9.56 -12.82
C VAL A 267 12.05 -10.15 -11.73
N HIS A 268 10.78 -10.46 -12.04
CA HIS A 268 9.87 -11.04 -11.05
C HIS A 268 10.37 -12.37 -10.47
N HIS A 269 11.00 -13.23 -11.29
CA HIS A 269 11.57 -14.49 -10.86
C HIS A 269 12.59 -14.33 -9.73
N TYR A 270 13.45 -13.30 -9.80
CA TYR A 270 14.48 -13.02 -8.79
C TYR A 270 13.96 -12.26 -7.55
N THR A 271 12.71 -11.81 -7.56
CA THR A 271 12.09 -11.06 -6.43
C THR A 271 11.24 -11.94 -5.50
N ARG A 272 11.17 -13.25 -5.75
CA ARG A 272 10.41 -14.21 -4.94
C ARG A 272 11.15 -14.69 -3.71
#